data_AF-A0A8J2L3G9-F1
#
_entry.id   AF-A0A8J2L3G9-F1
#
_cell.length_a   1.000
_cell.length_b   1.000
_cell.length_c   1.000
_cell.angle_alpha   90.00
_cell.angle_beta   90.00
_cell.angle_gamma   90.00
#
_symmetry.space_group_name_H-M   'P 1'
#
loop_
_entity.id
_entity.type
_entity.pdbx_description
1 polymer ?
#
loop_
_entity_poly.entity_id
_entity_poly.type
_entity_poly.pdbx_seq_one_letter_code
_entity_poly.pdbx_strand_id
1 'polypeptide(L)'
;KEEVGLEGCHLDEVPLFFHLPVLSYQIDRWSKDYPMSEALIKLWTSFAREGKPGKIFGIEWEPIPKNAKEHPESIRYMRLDTDAAMIQEPFTSSIEFLKSLDLDNQAMSH
;
A
#
# COMPACT_ATOMS: atom_id res chain seq x y z
N LYS A 1 -5.67 9.65 23.93
CA LYS A 1 -6.58 9.85 22.78
C LYS A 1 -5.91 9.17 21.62
N GLU A 2 -6.40 8.01 21.19
CA GLU A 2 -6.00 7.48 19.89
C GLU A 2 -6.53 8.44 18.84
N GLU A 3 -5.62 9.06 18.09
CA GLU A 3 -5.99 9.68 16.83
C GLU A 3 -6.33 8.53 15.89
N VAL A 4 -7.61 8.39 15.57
CA VAL A 4 -8.05 7.55 14.47
C VAL A 4 -7.59 8.28 13.20
N GLY A 5 -6.41 7.93 12.70
CA GLY A 5 -5.95 8.41 11.40
C GLY A 5 -6.99 8.01 10.36
N LEU A 6 -7.37 8.94 9.48
CA LEU A 6 -8.14 8.60 8.29
C LEU A 6 -7.32 7.55 7.53
N GLU A 7 -7.87 6.35 7.41
CA GLU A 7 -7.28 5.27 6.64
C GLU A 7 -7.11 5.72 5.18
N GLY A 8 -6.07 5.23 4.50
CA GLY A 8 -5.79 5.61 3.12
C GLY A 8 -6.98 5.32 2.22
N CYS A 9 -7.49 6.35 1.56
CA CYS A 9 -8.55 6.24 0.57
C CYS A 9 -7.97 6.02 -0.83
N HIS A 10 -8.83 5.66 -1.78
CA HIS A 10 -8.44 5.59 -3.18
C HIS A 10 -7.92 6.95 -3.66
N LEU A 11 -6.74 6.94 -4.30
CA LEU A 11 -6.03 8.11 -4.85
C LEU A 11 -5.30 9.00 -3.84
N ASP A 12 -5.28 8.65 -2.55
CA ASP A 12 -4.51 9.39 -1.53
C ASP A 12 -2.99 9.32 -1.79
N GLU A 13 -2.53 8.33 -2.54
CA GLU A 13 -1.13 8.20 -2.93
C GLU A 13 -0.71 9.14 -4.07
N VAL A 14 -1.65 9.65 -4.88
CA VAL A 14 -1.34 10.42 -6.08
C VAL A 14 -0.58 11.72 -5.77
N PRO A 15 -0.95 12.52 -4.75
CA PRO A 15 -0.19 13.71 -4.37
C PRO A 15 1.24 13.41 -3.90
N LEU A 16 1.54 12.18 -3.48
CA LEU A 16 2.91 11.77 -3.12
C LEU A 16 3.82 11.63 -4.34
N PHE A 17 3.26 11.44 -5.54
CA PHE A 17 4.01 11.33 -6.79
C PHE A 17 4.02 12.62 -7.61
N PHE A 18 2.92 13.36 -7.61
CA PHE A 18 2.71 14.45 -8.55
C PHE A 18 2.30 15.74 -7.84
N HIS A 19 2.88 16.84 -8.31
CA HIS A 19 2.35 18.16 -8.01
C HIS A 19 1.05 18.37 -8.79
N LEU A 20 -0.08 18.47 -8.10
CA LEU A 20 -1.42 18.59 -8.70
C LEU A 20 -2.00 19.97 -8.43
N PRO A 21 -1.94 20.93 -9.36
CA PRO A 21 -2.36 22.33 -9.11
C PRO A 21 -3.82 22.50 -8.69
N VAL A 22 -4.67 21.51 -9.00
CA VAL A 22 -6.10 21.49 -8.64
C VAL A 22 -6.35 21.16 -7.17
N LEU A 23 -5.36 20.59 -6.48
CA LEU A 23 -5.45 20.28 -5.05
C LEU A 23 -4.91 21.46 -4.23
N SER A 24 -5.65 21.84 -3.19
CA SER A 24 -5.18 22.84 -2.23
C SER A 24 -4.03 22.33 -1.37
N TYR A 25 -3.89 21.01 -1.25
CA TYR A 25 -2.80 20.37 -0.51
C TYR A 25 -1.64 20.04 -1.46
N GLN A 26 -0.47 20.63 -1.18
CA GLN A 26 0.76 20.40 -1.93
C GLN A 26 1.82 19.85 -0.99
N ILE A 27 2.52 18.81 -1.44
CA ILE A 27 3.62 18.22 -0.70
C ILE A 27 4.91 18.91 -1.13
N ASP A 28 5.35 19.88 -0.33
CA ASP A 28 6.65 20.52 -0.45
C ASP A 28 7.62 20.02 0.65
N ARG A 29 8.87 20.48 0.63
CA ARG A 29 9.91 20.05 1.59
C ARG A 29 9.60 20.31 3.07
N TRP A 30 8.60 21.13 3.36
CA TRP A 30 8.16 21.46 4.72
C TRP A 30 6.91 20.66 5.13
N SER A 31 6.28 19.95 4.19
CA SER A 31 5.17 19.05 4.48
C SER A 31 5.62 17.85 5.32
N LYS A 32 4.76 17.43 6.24
CA LYS A 32 4.92 16.19 7.01
C LYS A 32 4.98 14.93 6.13
N ASP A 33 4.39 14.99 4.93
CA ASP A 33 4.30 13.87 4.00
C ASP A 33 5.49 13.83 3.02
N TYR A 34 6.35 14.86 3.04
CA TYR A 34 7.51 14.95 2.16
C TYR A 34 8.46 13.75 2.27
N PRO A 35 8.78 13.21 3.47
CA PRO A 35 9.62 12.03 3.57
C PRO A 35 9.02 10.81 2.88
N MET A 36 7.68 10.63 2.95
CA MET A 36 7.00 9.53 2.26
C MET A 36 7.00 9.75 0.74
N SER A 37 6.69 10.96 0.28
CA SER A 37 6.75 11.32 -1.15
C SER A 37 8.15 11.07 -1.73
N GLU A 38 9.19 11.55 -1.05
CA GLU A 38 10.57 11.35 -1.49
C GLU A 38 10.96 9.86 -1.53
N ALA A 39 10.56 9.09 -0.51
CA ALA A 39 10.82 7.66 -0.45
C ALA A 39 10.12 6.88 -1.57
N LEU A 40 8.84 7.19 -1.84
CA LEU A 40 8.07 6.58 -2.94
C LEU A 40 8.66 6.90 -4.31
N ILE A 41 9.07 8.15 -4.55
CA ILE A 41 9.71 8.54 -5.81
C ILE A 41 11.04 7.80 -6.00
N LYS A 42 11.89 7.71 -4.97
CA LYS A 42 13.14 6.94 -5.02
C LYS A 42 12.89 5.45 -5.27
N LEU A 43 11.88 4.89 -4.62
CA LEU A 43 11.49 3.49 -4.76
C LEU A 43 11.01 3.17 -6.19
N TRP A 44 10.11 3.97 -6.76
CA TRP A 44 9.63 3.81 -8.15
C TRP A 44 10.69 4.09 -9.21
N THR A 45 11.51 5.12 -9.05
CA THR A 45 12.59 5.41 -10.00
C THR A 45 13.66 4.32 -10.01
N SER A 46 13.95 3.70 -8.85
CA SER A 46 14.85 2.55 -8.77
C SER A 46 14.26 1.34 -9.48
N PHE A 47 12.97 1.06 -9.29
CA PHE A 47 12.27 0.00 -10.01
C PHE A 47 12.32 0.20 -11.52
N ALA A 48 12.03 1.41 -12.00
CA ALA A 48 12.07 1.73 -13.43
C ALA A 48 13.47 1.56 -14.04
N ARG A 49 14.53 1.85 -13.27
CA ARG A 49 15.92 1.75 -13.73
C ARG A 49 16.45 0.32 -13.73
N GLU A 50 16.15 -0.45 -12.68
CA GLU A 50 16.84 -1.73 -12.38
C GLU A 50 15.91 -2.95 -12.41
N GLY A 51 14.59 -2.75 -12.56
CA GLY A 51 13.59 -3.81 -12.39
C GLY A 51 13.42 -4.25 -10.94
N LYS A 52 14.02 -3.53 -9.98
CA LYS A 52 13.96 -3.81 -8.54
C LYS A 52 13.64 -2.53 -7.76
N PRO A 53 12.61 -2.52 -6.89
CA PRO A 53 12.34 -1.37 -6.04
C PRO A 53 13.53 -1.07 -5.12
N GLY A 54 13.79 0.22 -4.90
CA GLY A 54 14.76 0.65 -3.90
C GLY A 54 14.30 0.29 -2.49
N LYS A 55 15.18 0.45 -1.50
CA LYS A 55 14.79 0.33 -0.09
C LYS A 55 13.89 1.49 0.31
N ILE A 56 12.81 1.22 1.04
CA ILE A 56 11.97 2.25 1.67
C ILE A 56 12.24 2.28 3.16
N PHE A 57 12.64 3.43 3.70
CA PHE A 57 13.05 3.58 5.10
C PHE A 57 14.04 2.50 5.59
N GLY A 58 14.92 2.04 4.71
CA GLY A 58 15.92 0.98 5.00
C GLY A 58 15.42 -0.46 4.81
N ILE A 59 14.13 -0.67 4.56
CA ILE A 59 13.52 -1.99 4.36
C ILE A 59 13.58 -2.39 2.89
N GLU A 60 13.96 -3.62 2.64
CA GLU A 60 14.04 -4.20 1.31
C GLU A 60 12.69 -4.80 0.89
N TRP A 61 12.22 -4.44 -0.30
CA TRP A 61 11.03 -5.05 -0.90
C TRP A 61 11.42 -6.36 -1.58
N GLU A 62 11.12 -7.46 -0.92
CA GLU A 62 11.44 -8.79 -1.42
C GLU A 62 10.49 -9.22 -2.55
N PRO A 63 11.00 -9.92 -3.58
CA PRO A 63 10.18 -10.45 -4.64
C PRO A 63 9.27 -11.58 -4.13
N ILE A 64 8.14 -11.77 -4.82
CA ILE A 64 7.24 -12.89 -4.54
C ILE A 64 7.99 -14.21 -4.80
N PRO A 65 7.96 -15.18 -3.86
CA PRO A 65 8.59 -16.49 -4.04
C PRO A 65 8.03 -17.22 -5.26
N LYS A 66 8.87 -18.00 -5.96
CA LYS A 66 8.45 -18.74 -7.17
C LYS A 66 7.33 -19.76 -6.90
N ASN A 67 7.29 -20.30 -5.68
CA ASN A 67 6.31 -21.27 -5.21
C ASN A 67 5.08 -20.60 -4.56
N ALA A 68 4.91 -19.28 -4.64
CA ALA A 68 3.78 -18.57 -4.04
C ALA A 68 2.40 -19.04 -4.52
N LYS A 69 2.31 -19.67 -5.69
CA LYS A 69 1.06 -20.28 -6.17
C LYS A 69 0.67 -21.52 -5.37
N GLU A 70 1.65 -22.31 -4.96
CA GLU A 70 1.46 -23.52 -4.14
C GLU A 70 1.38 -23.16 -2.66
N HIS A 71 2.01 -22.04 -2.29
CA HIS A 71 2.12 -21.54 -0.93
C HIS A 71 1.69 -20.06 -0.84
N PRO A 72 0.39 -19.73 -0.95
CA PRO A 72 -0.09 -18.35 -0.86
C PRO A 72 0.30 -17.65 0.45
N GLU A 73 0.45 -18.40 1.54
CA GLU A 73 0.95 -17.93 2.84
C GLU A 73 2.39 -17.41 2.78
N SER A 74 3.16 -17.73 1.75
CA SER A 74 4.51 -17.20 1.55
C SER A 74 4.54 -15.78 0.95
N ILE A 75 3.39 -15.28 0.46
CA ILE A 75 3.30 -13.94 -0.12
C ILE A 75 3.37 -12.91 1.00
N ARG A 76 4.33 -11.98 0.87
CA ARG A 76 4.46 -10.83 1.77
C ARG A 76 4.27 -9.53 1.00
N TYR A 77 3.75 -8.54 1.69
CA TYR A 77 3.43 -7.21 1.16
C TYR A 77 4.35 -6.18 1.79
N MET A 78 4.74 -5.16 1.02
CA MET A 78 5.40 -4.00 1.58
C MET A 78 4.34 -3.06 2.14
N ARG A 79 4.36 -2.83 3.46
CA ARG A 79 3.57 -1.76 4.07
C ARG A 79 4.26 -0.42 3.85
N LEU A 80 3.58 0.49 3.16
CA LEU A 80 4.04 1.84 2.88
C LEU A 80 3.46 2.79 3.95
N ASP A 81 4.12 2.84 5.11
CA ASP A 81 3.73 3.68 6.24
C ASP A 81 4.99 4.19 6.96
N THR A 82 4.80 5.04 7.98
CA THR A 82 5.81 5.49 8.93
C THR A 82 6.57 4.34 9.60
N ASP A 83 5.95 3.17 9.72
CA ASP A 83 6.54 1.93 10.22
C ASP A 83 6.68 0.87 9.11
N ALA A 84 7.30 1.25 7.98
CA ALA A 84 7.49 0.36 6.83
C ALA A 84 8.05 -1.02 7.22
N ALA A 85 7.46 -2.07 6.66
CA ALA A 85 7.81 -3.45 6.94
C ALA A 85 7.30 -4.39 5.84
N MET A 86 7.97 -5.54 5.68
CA MET A 86 7.41 -6.67 4.96
C MET A 86 6.43 -7.41 5.88
N ILE A 87 5.14 -7.33 5.56
CA ILE A 87 4.07 -7.91 6.36
C ILE A 87 3.46 -9.13 5.66
N GLN A 88 2.81 -9.99 6.44
CA GLN A 88 1.94 -11.02 5.89
C GLN A 88 0.72 -10.37 5.24
N GLU A 89 0.12 -11.06 4.27
CA GLU A 89 -1.19 -10.68 3.71
C GLU A 89 -2.18 -10.34 4.87
N PRO A 90 -2.68 -9.09 4.95
CA PRO A 90 -3.48 -8.65 6.10
C PRO A 90 -5.00 -8.71 5.87
N PHE A 91 -5.48 -9.10 4.68
CA PHE A 91 -6.89 -9.00 4.30
C PHE A 91 -7.60 -10.36 4.18
N THR A 92 -6.89 -11.49 4.32
CA THR A 92 -7.41 -12.84 4.09
C THR A 92 -8.64 -13.10 4.95
N SER A 93 -8.56 -12.81 6.25
CA SER A 93 -9.68 -13.01 7.18
C SER A 93 -10.89 -12.14 6.82
N SER A 94 -10.67 -10.90 6.39
CA SER A 94 -11.73 -10.00 5.93
C SER A 94 -12.40 -10.52 4.66
N ILE A 95 -11.62 -11.02 3.69
CA ILE A 95 -12.16 -11.60 2.46
C ILE A 95 -12.90 -12.91 2.73
N GLU A 96 -12.38 -13.78 3.60
CA GLU A 96 -13.05 -15.00 4.04
C GLU A 96 -14.37 -14.71 4.76
N PHE A 97 -14.38 -13.71 5.64
CA PHE A 97 -15.59 -13.24 6.29
C PHE A 97 -16.61 -12.74 5.26
N LEU A 98 -16.22 -11.86 4.35
CA LEU A 98 -17.12 -11.35 3.30
C LEU A 98 -17.69 -12.47 2.42
N LYS A 99 -16.88 -13.49 2.08
CA LYS A 99 -17.36 -14.67 1.36
C LYS A 99 -18.35 -15.49 2.17
N SER A 100 -18.16 -15.61 3.49
CA SER A 100 -19.06 -16.35 4.36
C SER A 100 -20.43 -15.68 4.53
N LEU A 101 -20.54 -14.38 4.24
CA LEU A 101 -21.81 -13.65 4.29
C LEU A 101 -22.76 -13.97 3.12
N ASP A 102 -22.32 -14.70 2.09
CA ASP A 102 -23.14 -15.15 0.94
C ASP A 102 -24.06 -14.05 0.36
N LEU A 103 -23.51 -12.84 0.22
CA LEU A 103 -24.27 -11.64 -0.16
C LEU A 103 -24.84 -11.71 -1.58
N ASP A 104 -24.32 -12.59 -2.43
CA ASP A 104 -24.82 -12.83 -3.79
C ASP A 104 -26.22 -13.48 -3.79
N ASN A 105 -26.57 -14.26 -2.77
CA ASN A 105 -27.86 -14.95 -2.69
C ASN A 105 -28.96 -14.15 -1.96
N GLN A 106 -28.62 -13.06 -1.27
CA GLN A 106 -29.58 -12.25 -0.51
C GLN A 106 -30.14 -11.05 -1.28
N ALA A 107 -29.54 -10.67 -2.41
CA ALA A 107 -29.97 -9.52 -3.22
C ALA A 107 -31.06 -9.83 -4.28
N MET A 108 -31.45 -11.10 -4.44
CA MET A 108 -32.40 -11.57 -5.47
C MET A 108 -33.74 -12.09 -4.91
N SER A 109 -34.01 -11.91 -3.61
CA SER A 109 -35.21 -12.42 -2.93
C SER A 109 -36.26 -11.34 -2.57
N HIS A 110 -36.19 -10.16 -3.19
CA HIS A 110 -37.20 -9.09 -3.04
C HIS A 110 -37.74 -8.59 -4.38
#